data_AF-A0A0U4W6S0-F1
#
_entry.id   AF-A0A0U4W6S0-F1
#
_cell.length_a   1.000
_cell.length_b   1.000
_cell.length_c   1.000
_cell.angle_alpha   90.00
_cell.angle_beta   90.00
_cell.angle_gamma   90.00
#
_symmetry.space_group_name_H-M   'P 1'
#
loop_
_entity.id
_entity.type
_entity.pdbx_description
1 polymer ?
#
loop_
_entity_poly.entity_id
_entity_poly.type
_entity_poly.pdbx_seq_one_letter_code
_entity_poly.pdbx_strand_id
1 'polypeptide(L)' 'MDHTMTCKTLLLLSLVLPALVACQNPQRGSEEYWFNKMRDEQRAQCRLLPSPLSESCLKDVASKKYEDFQRQRDGAES' A
#
# COMPACT_ATOMS: atom_id res chain seq x y z
N MET A 1 18.12 20.72 -36.62
CA MET A 1 18.15 19.50 -35.79
C MET A 1 17.22 19.70 -34.60
N ASP A 2 16.10 18.97 -34.65
CA ASP A 2 15.47 18.33 -33.48
C ASP A 2 14.70 19.16 -32.43
N HIS A 3 13.84 20.08 -32.84
CA HIS A 3 12.72 20.53 -31.97
C HIS A 3 11.53 19.56 -31.95
N THR A 4 11.41 18.70 -32.97
CA THR A 4 10.28 17.77 -33.09
C THR A 4 10.47 16.50 -32.24
N MET A 5 11.72 16.15 -31.88
CA MET A 5 12.05 14.95 -31.10
C MET A 5 11.82 15.12 -29.60
N THR A 6 11.98 16.34 -29.06
CA THR A 6 11.77 16.68 -27.65
C THR A 6 10.30 16.70 -27.25
N CYS A 7 9.40 17.22 -28.10
CA CYS A 7 7.95 17.20 -27.81
C CYS A 7 7.38 15.78 -27.76
N LYS A 8 7.85 14.88 -28.63
CA LYS A 8 7.38 13.48 -28.67
C LYS A 8 7.83 12.69 -27.44
N THR A 9 9.05 12.92 -26.96
CA THR A 9 9.56 12.32 -25.71
C THR A 9 8.85 12.87 -24.48
N LEU A 10 8.56 14.17 -24.43
CA LEU A 10 7.80 14.78 -23.33
C LEU A 10 6.35 14.27 -23.27
N LEU A 11 5.68 14.11 -24.42
CA LEU A 11 4.34 13.52 -24.50
C LEU A 11 4.33 12.06 -24.01
N LEU A 12 5.32 11.26 -24.42
CA LEU A 12 5.45 9.87 -23.95
C LEU A 12 5.72 9.80 -22.44
N LEU A 13 6.58 10.66 -21.88
CA LEU A 13 6.81 10.73 -20.43
C LEU A 13 5.55 11.14 -19.66
N SER A 14 4.76 12.08 -20.18
CA SER A 14 3.52 12.52 -19.54
C SER A 14 2.43 11.44 -19.50
N LEU A 15 2.45 10.47 -20.42
CA LEU A 15 1.47 9.38 -20.49
C LEU A 15 1.87 8.18 -19.62
N VAL A 16 3.18 7.93 -19.47
CA VAL A 16 3.71 6.76 -18.74
C VAL A 16 3.74 7.00 -17.22
N LEU A 17 4.03 8.22 -16.76
CA LEU A 17 4.07 8.54 -15.32
C LEU A 17 2.74 8.28 -14.58
N PRO A 18 1.56 8.73 -15.07
CA PRO A 18 0.30 8.48 -14.38
C PRO A 18 -0.08 7.00 -14.32
N ALA A 19 0.24 6.23 -15.37
CA ALA A 19 -0.02 4.79 -15.41
C ALA A 19 0.80 4.02 -14.36
N LEU A 20 2.04 4.45 -14.09
CA LEU A 20 2.89 3.85 -13.06
C LEU A 20 2.41 4.16 -11.63
N VAL A 21 1.83 5.34 -11.41
CA VAL A 21 1.29 5.74 -10.10
C VAL A 21 0.01 4.97 -9.76
N ALA A 22 -0.78 4.59 -10.76
CA ALA A 22 -2.00 3.79 -10.58
C ALA A 22 -1.74 2.32 -10.17
N CYS A 23 -0.52 1.81 -10.37
CA CYS A 23 -0.17 0.42 -10.04
C CYS A 23 0.50 0.23 -8.67
N GLN A 24 0.91 1.31 -7.99
CA GLN A 24 1.69 1.18 -6.74
C GLN A 24 0.87 1.37 -5.47
N ASN A 25 -0.36 1.89 -5.56
CA ASN A 25 -1.23 2.07 -4.41
C ASN A 25 -2.56 1.35 -4.62
N PRO A 26 -3.05 0.60 -3.61
CA PRO A 26 -4.38 0.02 -3.69
C PRO A 26 -5.39 1.13 -3.95
N GLN A 27 -6.35 0.86 -4.83
CA GLN A 27 -7.37 1.81 -5.21
C GLN A 27 -8.05 2.36 -3.95
N ARG A 28 -8.10 3.69 -3.83
CA ARG A 28 -8.70 4.34 -2.65
C ARG A 28 -10.13 3.82 -2.46
N GLY A 29 -10.42 3.30 -1.27
CA GLY A 29 -11.73 2.72 -0.95
C GLY A 29 -11.86 1.22 -1.23
N SER A 30 -10.85 0.57 -1.83
CA SER A 30 -10.79 -0.89 -1.88
C SER A 30 -10.63 -1.47 -0.48
N GLU A 31 -10.97 -2.74 -0.33
CA GLU A 31 -10.79 -3.45 0.94
C GLU A 31 -9.30 -3.53 1.33
N GLU A 32 -8.42 -3.78 0.37
CA GLU A 32 -6.97 -3.73 0.58
C GLU A 32 -6.51 -2.35 1.09
N TYR A 33 -7.07 -1.27 0.53
CA TYR A 33 -6.78 0.08 0.99
C TYR A 33 -7.19 0.27 2.46
N TRP A 34 -8.39 -0.18 2.84
CA TRP A 34 -8.86 -0.08 4.23
C TRP A 34 -8.07 -0.97 5.18
N PHE A 35 -7.70 -2.18 4.76
CA PHE A 35 -6.82 -3.07 5.50
C PHE A 35 -5.45 -2.42 5.76
N ASN A 36 -4.82 -1.89 4.71
CA ASN A 36 -3.52 -1.23 4.82
C ASN A 36 -3.60 0.01 5.72
N LYS A 37 -4.65 0.82 5.56
CA LYS A 37 -4.89 1.98 6.44
C LYS A 37 -5.03 1.56 7.91
N MET A 38 -5.85 0.55 8.20
CA MET A 38 -6.05 0.03 9.56
C MET A 38 -4.74 -0.53 10.15
N ARG A 39 -3.95 -1.25 9.35
CA ARG A 39 -2.63 -1.75 9.76
C ARG A 39 -1.67 -0.60 10.10
N ASP A 40 -1.67 0.46 9.29
CA ASP A 40 -0.80 1.63 9.51
C ASP A 40 -1.22 2.43 10.77
N GLU A 41 -2.53 2.55 11.04
CA GLU A 41 -3.04 3.11 12.30
C GLU A 41 -2.63 2.27 13.51
N GLN A 42 -2.76 0.94 13.44
CA GLN A 42 -2.26 0.03 14.50
C GLN A 42 -0.75 0.16 14.71
N ARG A 43 0.02 0.30 13.63
CA ARG A 43 1.47 0.52 13.72
C ARG A 43 1.78 1.83 14.46
N ALA A 44 1.02 2.89 14.21
CA ALA A 44 1.17 4.15 14.92
C ALA A 44 0.85 3.99 16.42
N GLN A 45 -0.21 3.25 16.76
CA GLN A 45 -0.57 2.94 18.14
C GLN A 45 0.50 2.10 18.85
N CYS A 46 1.10 1.10 18.19
CA CYS A 46 2.19 0.30 18.76
C CYS A 46 3.39 1.16 19.18
N ARG A 47 3.67 2.27 18.47
CA ARG A 47 4.79 3.17 18.80
C ARG A 47 4.55 4.00 20.06
N LEU A 48 3.30 4.12 20.51
CA LEU A 48 2.95 4.80 21.76
C LEU A 48 3.18 3.92 22.99
N LEU A 49 3.37 2.61 22.78
CA LEU A 49 3.62 1.67 23.86
C LEU A 49 5.06 1.78 24.38
N PRO A 50 5.31 1.50 25.66
CA PRO A 50 6.66 1.38 26.19
C PRO A 50 7.36 0.13 25.63
N SER A 51 8.70 0.16 25.54
CA SER A 51 9.48 -1.05 25.29
C SER A 51 9.37 -1.98 26.52
N PRO A 52 9.26 -3.32 26.33
CA PRO A 52 9.40 -4.09 25.08
C PRO A 52 8.08 -4.32 24.32
N LEU A 53 6.96 -3.83 24.84
CA LEU A 53 5.62 -4.07 24.25
C LEU A 53 5.49 -3.46 22.85
N SER A 54 6.11 -2.30 22.62
CA SER A 54 6.14 -1.68 21.29
C SER A 54 6.84 -2.56 20.25
N GLU A 55 7.94 -3.24 20.61
CA GLU A 55 8.68 -4.11 19.71
C GLU A 55 7.87 -5.35 19.34
N SER A 56 7.23 -6.00 20.33
CA SER A 56 6.34 -7.13 20.09
C SER A 56 5.15 -6.71 19.21
N CYS A 57 4.49 -5.61 19.56
CA CYS A 57 3.34 -5.09 18.81
C CYS A 57 3.70 -4.75 17.37
N LEU A 58 4.85 -4.10 17.14
CA LEU A 58 5.31 -3.78 15.79
C LEU A 58 5.62 -5.03 14.97
N LYS A 59 6.16 -6.08 15.60
CA LYS A 59 6.41 -7.38 14.95
C LYS A 59 5.10 -8.04 14.53
N ASP A 60 4.09 -8.02 15.39
CA ASP A 60 2.77 -8.60 15.12
C ASP A 60 2.02 -7.81 14.04
N VAL A 61 2.12 -6.48 14.03
CA VAL A 61 1.53 -5.67 12.95
C VAL A 61 2.26 -5.87 11.63
N ALA A 62 3.59 -6.05 11.65
CA ALA A 62 4.38 -6.29 10.44
C ALA A 62 4.14 -7.67 9.81
N SER A 63 3.70 -8.66 10.60
CA SER A 63 3.39 -10.00 10.09
C SER A 63 2.02 -10.08 9.39
N LYS A 64 1.13 -9.10 9.59
CA LYS A 64 -0.18 -9.04 8.95
C LYS A 64 -0.05 -8.73 7.45
N LYS A 65 -0.59 -9.63 6.63
CA LYS A 65 -0.69 -9.49 5.16
C LYS A 65 -2.15 -9.52 4.72
N TYR A 66 -2.46 -8.77 3.66
CA TYR A 66 -3.81 -8.73 3.11
C TYR A 66 -4.27 -10.08 2.56
N GLU A 67 -3.37 -10.83 1.92
CA GLU A 67 -3.66 -12.16 1.38
C GLU A 67 -4.11 -13.15 2.46
N ASP A 68 -3.45 -13.12 3.63
CA ASP A 68 -3.80 -13.98 4.76
C ASP A 68 -5.14 -13.56 5.38
N PHE A 69 -5.43 -12.26 5.41
CA PHE A 69 -6.73 -11.73 5.83
C PHE A 69 -7.86 -12.17 4.90
N GLN A 70 -7.66 -12.12 3.58
CA GLN A 70 -8.63 -12.59 2.60
C GLN A 70 -8.93 -14.09 2.78
N ARG A 71 -7.88 -14.92 2.88
CA ARG A 71 -8.05 -16.38 3.10
C ARG A 71 -8.84 -16.72 4.37
N GLN A 72 -8.58 -16.00 5.46
CA GLN A 72 -9.30 -16.22 6.72
C GLN A 72 -10.77 -15.84 6.60
N ARG A 73 -11.08 -14.76 5.90
CA ARG A 73 -12.46 -14.36 5.66
C ARG A 73 -13.18 -15.37 4.77
N ASP A 74 -12.60 -15.70 3.62
CA ASP A 74 -13.24 -16.58 2.64
C ASP A 74 -13.42 -18.01 3.20
N GLY A 75 -12.52 -18.45 4.08
CA GLY A 75 -12.65 -19.72 4.81
C GLY A 75 -13.61 -19.70 6.01
N ALA A 76 -13.97 -18.52 6.51
CA ALA A 76 -14.95 -18.36 7.60
C ALA A 76 -16.40 -18.23 7.09
N GLU A 77 -16.58 -17.92 5.80
CA GLU A 77 -17.88 -17.83 5.12
C GLU A 77 -18.32 -19.15 4.46
N SER A 78 -17.60 -20.26 4.68
CA SER A 78 -17.88 -21.58 4.10
C SER A 78 -18.50 -22.59 5.06
#